data_AF-A0A7I8F2C8-F1
#
_entry.id   AF-A0A7I8F2C8-F1
#
_cell.length_a   1.000
_cell.length_b   1.000
_cell.length_c   1.000
_cell.angle_alpha   90.00
_cell.angle_beta   90.00
_cell.angle_gamma   90.00
#
_symmetry.space_group_name_H-M   'P 1'
#
loop_
_entity.id
_entity.type
_entity.pdbx_description
1 polymer ?
#
loop_
_entity_poly.entity_id
_entity_poly.type
_entity_poly.pdbx_seq_one_letter_code
_entity_poly.pdbx_strand_id
1 'polypeptide(L)' 'MKINVVKDRDGKVVATFENAVAGGLSVNPVLKPGQSVYEVEAKENYKEDIKAFYEHHSQAGKNPRS' A
#
# COMPACT_ATOMS: atom_id res chain seq x y z
N MET A 1 -0.64 -11.59 -8.15
CA MET A 1 -0.40 -11.67 -6.69
C MET A 1 -1.63 -11.14 -5.95
N LYS A 2 -1.76 -11.30 -4.63
CA LYS A 2 -2.86 -10.68 -3.88
C LYS A 2 -2.36 -9.55 -2.97
N ILE A 3 -3.16 -8.51 -2.83
CA ILE A 3 -2.92 -7.38 -1.94
C ILE A 3 -4.16 -7.10 -1.11
N ASN A 4 -3.96 -6.41 0.02
CA ASN A 4 -5.04 -5.89 0.83
C ASN A 4 -5.39 -4.46 0.42
N VAL A 5 -6.69 -4.17 0.39
CA VAL A 5 -7.23 -2.82 0.20
C VAL A 5 -8.10 -2.45 1.39
N VAL A 6 -7.95 -1.22 1.87
CA VAL A 6 -8.86 -0.64 2.86
C VAL A 6 -9.95 0.10 2.10
N LYS A 7 -11.20 -0.25 2.35
CA LYS A 7 -12.37 0.49 1.85
C LYS A 7 -13.05 1.25 2.98
N ASP A 8 -13.60 2.41 2.67
CA ASP A 8 -14.52 3.12 3.57
C ASP A 8 -15.96 2.56 3.48
N ARG A 9 -16.87 3.17 4.24
CA ARG A 9 -18.28 2.78 4.32
C ARG A 9 -19.04 2.88 2.98
N ASP A 10 -18.55 3.72 2.06
CA ASP A 10 -19.13 3.94 0.75
C ASP A 10 -18.52 2.98 -0.30
N GLY A 11 -17.61 2.09 0.13
CA GLY A 11 -16.92 1.12 -0.70
C GLY A 11 -15.73 1.68 -1.47
N LYS A 12 -15.35 2.94 -1.23
CA LYS A 12 -14.21 3.58 -1.90
C LYS A 12 -12.90 3.07 -1.31
N VAL A 13 -11.94 2.74 -2.17
CA VAL A 13 -10.58 2.37 -1.75
C VAL A 13 -9.84 3.61 -1.25
N VAL A 14 -9.36 3.55 0.00
CA VAL A 14 -8.66 4.67 0.66
C VAL A 14 -7.19 4.36 0.97
N ALA A 15 -6.81 3.08 0.98
CA ALA A 15 -5.42 2.65 1.11
C ALA A 15 -5.23 1.25 0.52
N THR A 16 -4.00 0.91 0.16
CA THR A 16 -3.58 -0.44 -0.24
C THR A 16 -2.30 -0.82 0.51
N PHE A 17 -2.14 -2.10 0.82
CA PHE A 17 -0.93 -2.63 1.44
C PHE A 17 -0.73 -4.10 1.06
N GLU A 18 0.52 -4.54 1.08
CA GLU A 18 0.86 -5.92 0.74
C GLU A 18 0.48 -6.87 1.88
N ASN A 19 0.11 -8.10 1.52
CA ASN A 19 -0.09 -9.17 2.48
C ASN A 19 1.24 -9.49 3.17
N ALA A 20 1.19 -9.80 4.46
CA ALA A 20 2.37 -10.24 5.20
C ALA A 20 2.94 -11.51 4.55
N VAL A 21 4.24 -11.49 4.27
CA VAL A 21 4.98 -12.68 3.84
C VAL A 21 5.60 -13.31 5.10
N ALA A 22 5.58 -14.65 5.19
CA ALA A 22 6.13 -15.36 6.33
C ALA A 22 7.59 -14.94 6.61
N GLY A 23 7.87 -14.52 7.84
CA GLY A 23 9.20 -14.06 8.27
C GLY A 23 9.59 -12.64 7.80
N GLY A 24 8.71 -11.93 7.09
CA GLY A 24 8.93 -10.56 6.63
C GLY A 24 8.38 -9.47 7.55
N LEU A 25 8.80 -8.23 7.32
CA LEU A 25 8.15 -7.06 7.90
C LEU A 25 6.71 -6.97 7.38
N SER A 26 5.78 -6.60 8.25
CA SER A 26 4.37 -6.43 7.88
C SER A 26 3.85 -5.07 8.34
N VAL A 27 2.93 -4.51 7.56
CA VAL A 27 2.19 -3.30 7.92
C VAL A 27 0.77 -3.70 8.28
N ASN A 28 0.35 -3.40 9.50
CA ASN A 28 -1.02 -3.60 9.94
C ASN A 28 -1.74 -2.25 9.97
N PRO A 29 -2.81 -2.05 9.17
CA PRO A 29 -3.52 -0.78 9.15
C PRO A 29 -4.30 -0.59 10.45
N VAL A 30 -4.29 0.64 10.97
CA VAL A 30 -5.23 1.05 12.01
C VAL A 30 -6.50 1.55 11.31
N LEU A 31 -7.59 0.78 11.44
CA LEU A 31 -8.85 1.08 10.77
C LEU A 31 -9.67 2.10 11.56
N LYS A 32 -10.21 3.09 10.86
CA LYS A 32 -11.23 4.00 11.41
C LYS A 32 -12.61 3.30 11.41
N PRO A 33 -13.57 3.74 12.25
CA PRO A 33 -14.93 3.20 12.22
C PRO A 33 -15.53 3.22 10.80
N GLY A 34 -16.11 2.09 10.40
CA GLY A 34 -16.69 1.91 9.07
C GLY A 34 -15.68 1.58 7.95
N GLN A 35 -14.38 1.42 8.26
CA GLN A 35 -13.41 0.89 7.32
C GLN A 35 -13.26 -0.63 7.43
N SER A 36 -12.93 -1.28 6.32
CA SER A 36 -12.68 -2.72 6.28
C SER A 36 -11.61 -3.10 5.27
N VAL A 37 -10.92 -4.21 5.54
CA VAL A 37 -9.87 -4.75 4.68
C VAL A 37 -10.46 -5.82 3.77
N TYR A 38 -10.09 -5.77 2.49
CA TYR A 38 -10.46 -6.76 1.48
C TYR A 38 -9.22 -7.23 0.74
N GLU A 39 -9.18 -8.51 0.41
CA GLU A 39 -8.12 -9.08 -0.43
C GLU A 39 -8.54 -9.04 -1.90
N VAL A 40 -7.64 -8.56 -2.77
CA VAL A 40 -7.90 -8.47 -4.22
C VAL A 40 -6.69 -8.98 -5.01
N GLU A 41 -6.95 -9.46 -6.22
CA GLU A 41 -5.88 -9.79 -7.16
C GLU A 41 -5.27 -8.51 -7.74
N ALA A 42 -3.95 -8.41 -7.63
CA ALA A 42 -3.16 -7.40 -8.28
C ALA A 42 -2.62 -7.93 -9.62
N LYS A 43 -2.47 -7.01 -10.58
CA LYS A 43 -1.82 -7.26 -11.87
C LYS A 43 -0.41 -7.82 -11.69
N GLU A 44 0.09 -8.52 -12.69
CA GLU A 44 1.40 -9.19 -12.66
C GLU A 44 2.55 -8.22 -12.40
N ASN A 45 2.49 -7.01 -12.95
CA ASN A 45 3.51 -5.96 -12.87
C ASN A 45 3.43 -5.09 -11.60
N TYR A 46 2.54 -5.39 -10.66
CA TYR A 46 2.27 -4.54 -9.49
C TYR A 46 3.53 -4.15 -8.68
N LYS A 47 4.46 -5.10 -8.49
CA LYS A 47 5.68 -4.85 -7.70
C LYS A 47 6.61 -3.84 -8.37
N GLU A 48 6.69 -3.89 -9.70
CA GLU A 48 7.53 -2.99 -10.49
C GLU A 48 6.94 -1.58 -10.47
N ASP A 49 5.62 -1.49 -10.62
CA ASP A 49 4.88 -0.22 -10.57
C ASP A 49 5.02 0.46 -9.20
N ILE A 50 4.86 -0.29 -8.11
CA ILE A 50 4.99 0.23 -6.74
C ILE A 50 6.44 0.65 -6.44
N LYS A 51 7.42 -0.14 -6.86
CA LYS A 51 8.84 0.22 -6.73
C LYS A 51 9.13 1.54 -7.46
N ALA A 52 8.70 1.66 -8.71
CA ALA A 52 8.87 2.87 -9.51
C ALA A 52 8.18 4.07 -8.87
N PHE A 53 6.97 3.88 -8.33
CA PHE A 53 6.25 4.92 -7.59
C PHE A 53 7.05 5.41 -6.38
N TYR A 54 7.53 4.50 -5.51
CA TYR A 54 8.30 4.90 -4.34
C TYR A 54 9.65 5.50 -4.69
N GLU A 55 10.35 4.99 -5.70
CA GLU A 55 11.61 5.60 -6.16
C GLU A 55 11.40 7.04 -6.65
N HIS A 56 10.31 7.29 -7.40
CA HIS A 56 9.96 8.63 -7.86
C HIS A 56 9.58 9.57 -6.69
N HIS A 57 8.85 9.07 -5.69
CA HIS A 57 8.28 9.93 -4.64
C HIS A 57 9.14 10.03 -3.37
N SER A 58 10.04 9.08 -3.12
CA SER A 58 10.97 9.11 -1.98
C SER A 58 12.11 10.12 -2.16
N GLN A 59 12.37 10.59 -3.37
CA GLN A 59 13.41 11.61 -3.63
C GLN A 59 13.02 13.05 -3.27
N ALA A 60 11.76 13.30 -2.89
CA ALA A 60 11.33 14.62 -2.41
C ALA A 60 11.93 15.02 -1.02
N GLY A 61 12.76 14.16 -0.42
CA GLY A 61 13.44 14.40 0.85
C GLY A 61 14.88 14.93 0.75
N LYS A 62 15.46 15.14 -0.45
CA LYS A 62 16.76 15.82 -0.56
C LYS A 62 16.57 17.33 -0.40
N ASN A 63 16.54 17.77 0.85
CA ASN A 63 16.66 19.17 1.24
C ASN A 63 17.96 19.75 0.61
N PRO A 64 17.91 20.69 -0.35
CA PRO A 64 19.11 21.29 -0.89
C PRO A 64 19.59 22.37 0.08
N ARG A 65 20.18 21.96 1.21
CA ARG A 65 20.96 22.85 2.08
C ARG A 65 22.13 22.09 2.68
N SER A 66 23.25 22.14 1.98
CA SER A 66 24.60 22.28 2.56
C SER A 66 25.51 22.82 1.48
#